data_AF-X1RWV7-F1
#
_entry.id   AF-X1RWV7-F1
#
_cell.length_a   1.000
_cell.length_b   1.000
_cell.length_c   1.000
_cell.angle_alpha   90.00
_cell.angle_beta   90.00
_cell.angle_gamma   90.00
#
_symmetry.space_group_name_H-M   'P 1'
#
loop_
_entity.id
_entity.type
_entity.pdbx_description
1 polymer ?
#
loop_
_entity_poly.entity_id
_entity_poly.type
_entity_poly.pdbx_seq_one_letter_code
_entity_poly.pdbx_strand_id
1 'polypeptide(L)'
;MVVDRDPLLWPLETTLIVADGEILLTPPFSERGRVWVCEHVAVMNENTREPEVDVGICHGGTYFWFDTGQLTTRGVWYPFRFNVTLLTDYQIAIRWGNCSIGDHVYATVNGYIREPYTSP
;
A
#
# COMPACT_ATOMS: atom_id res chain seq x y z
N MET A 1 -12.58 -23.88 -11.85
CA MET A 1 -13.18 -23.34 -10.62
C MET A 1 -12.89 -21.85 -10.62
N VAL A 2 -13.90 -21.03 -10.90
CA VAL A 2 -13.77 -19.57 -10.80
C VAL A 2 -13.86 -19.28 -9.31
N VAL A 3 -12.72 -19.00 -8.67
CA VAL A 3 -12.73 -18.47 -7.31
C VAL A 3 -13.33 -17.08 -7.44
N ASP A 4 -14.49 -16.86 -6.83
CA ASP A 4 -15.07 -15.52 -6.72
C ASP A 4 -14.04 -14.66 -5.97
N ARG A 5 -13.48 -13.67 -6.67
CA ARG A 5 -12.47 -12.77 -6.11
C ARG A 5 -13.17 -11.45 -5.91
N ASP A 6 -13.78 -11.24 -4.74
CA ASP A 6 -14.27 -9.91 -4.40
C ASP A 6 -13.05 -8.99 -4.24
N PRO A 7 -12.85 -8.02 -5.15
CA PRO A 7 -11.72 -7.11 -5.04
C PRO A 7 -11.94 -6.21 -3.82
N LEU A 8 -10.98 -6.24 -2.90
CA LEU A 8 -10.91 -5.34 -1.77
C LEU A 8 -10.03 -4.16 -2.17
N LEU A 9 -10.66 -2.97 -2.18
CA LEU A 9 -9.97 -1.70 -2.34
C LEU A 9 -9.84 -1.04 -0.97
N TRP A 10 -8.62 -0.91 -0.46
CA TRP A 10 -8.33 -0.13 0.74
C TRP A 10 -7.88 1.27 0.36
N PRO A 11 -8.74 2.30 0.55
CA PRO A 11 -8.29 3.67 0.49
C PRO A 11 -7.47 4.01 1.75
N LEU A 12 -6.35 4.69 1.55
CA LEU A 12 -5.54 5.31 2.57
C LEU A 12 -5.41 6.80 2.20
N GLU A 13 -5.72 7.67 3.14
CA GLU A 13 -5.62 9.12 2.96
C GLU A 13 -5.07 9.74 4.23
N THR A 14 -4.16 10.69 4.08
CA THR A 14 -3.71 11.52 5.20
C THR A 14 -3.15 12.87 4.74
N THR A 15 -3.01 13.78 5.69
CA THR A 15 -2.16 14.97 5.56
C THR A 15 -0.81 14.67 6.21
N LEU A 16 0.28 14.90 5.48
CA LEU A 16 1.63 14.68 5.96
C LEU A 16 1.96 15.67 7.08
N ILE A 17 2.28 15.12 8.25
CA ILE A 17 2.70 15.85 9.44
C ILE A 17 4.23 15.93 9.58
N VAL A 18 4.95 15.14 8.78
CA VAL A 18 6.41 15.16 8.63
C VAL A 18 6.75 15.36 7.15
N ALA A 19 7.78 16.16 6.86
CA ALA A 19 8.21 16.46 5.50
C ALA A 19 8.76 15.24 4.74
N ASP A 20 9.38 14.31 5.46
CA ASP A 20 10.11 13.20 4.87
C ASP A 20 10.07 11.97 5.78
N GLY A 21 9.84 10.80 5.20
CA GLY A 21 9.80 9.52 5.90
C GLY A 21 8.49 9.17 6.59
N GLU A 22 7.39 9.87 6.31
CA GLU A 22 6.06 9.48 6.82
C GLU A 22 5.65 8.12 6.21
N ILE A 23 5.22 7.19 7.06
CA ILE A 23 4.82 5.85 6.64
C ILE A 23 3.33 5.65 6.85
N LEU A 24 2.61 5.34 5.77
CA LEU A 24 1.23 4.90 5.82
C LEU A 24 1.17 3.38 5.79
N LEU A 25 0.34 2.82 6.66
CA LEU A 25 0.10 1.38 6.74
C LEU A 25 -1.37 1.09 6.43
N THR A 26 -1.62 0.03 5.65
CA THR A 26 -2.98 -0.53 5.59
C THR A 26 -3.40 -1.01 6.99
N PRO A 27 -4.70 -1.03 7.33
CA PRO A 27 -5.16 -1.65 8.57
C PRO A 27 -4.64 -3.10 8.70
N PRO A 28 -4.27 -3.55 9.90
CA PRO A 28 -3.88 -4.94 10.10
C PRO A 28 -5.09 -5.85 9.84
N PHE A 29 -4.87 -7.00 9.20
CA PHE A 29 -5.94 -7.99 9.07
C PHE A 29 -6.05 -8.78 10.37
N SER A 30 -7.21 -8.69 11.02
CA SER A 30 -7.48 -9.37 12.29
C SER A 30 -7.82 -10.86 12.13
N GLU A 31 -8.14 -11.31 10.92
CA GLU A 31 -8.56 -12.68 10.65
C GLU A 31 -7.34 -13.58 10.41
N ARG A 32 -6.95 -14.33 11.44
CA ARG A 32 -5.82 -15.28 11.36
C ARG A 32 -6.09 -16.39 10.33
N GLY A 33 -5.03 -16.81 9.65
CA GLY A 33 -5.05 -17.99 8.79
C GLY A 33 -5.64 -17.79 7.40
N ARG A 34 -5.87 -16.54 6.97
CA ARG A 34 -6.20 -16.24 5.58
C ARG A 34 -4.95 -15.80 4.82
N VAL A 35 -5.03 -15.82 3.50
CA VAL A 35 -3.96 -15.38 2.62
C VAL A 35 -4.42 -14.12 1.90
N TRP A 36 -3.63 -13.07 1.96
CA TRP A 36 -3.90 -11.83 1.23
C TRP A 36 -3.07 -11.79 -0.05
N VAL A 37 -3.73 -11.47 -1.15
CA VAL A 37 -3.06 -11.16 -2.42
C VAL A 37 -3.19 -9.68 -2.67
N CYS A 38 -2.08 -8.96 -2.67
CA CYS A 38 -2.01 -7.59 -3.18
C CYS A 38 -1.60 -7.63 -4.65
N GLU A 39 -2.35 -6.97 -5.52
CA GLU A 39 -2.09 -6.92 -6.97
C GLU A 39 -1.50 -5.57 -7.41
N HIS A 40 -1.90 -4.49 -6.73
CA HIS A 40 -1.54 -3.14 -7.15
C HIS A 40 -1.70 -2.13 -6.02
N VAL A 41 -0.77 -1.16 -5.97
CA VAL A 41 -0.90 0.04 -5.13
C VAL A 41 -0.82 1.27 -6.02
N ALA A 42 -1.77 2.19 -5.90
CA ALA A 42 -1.68 3.49 -6.55
C ALA A 42 -1.48 4.56 -5.49
N VAL A 43 -0.67 5.58 -5.78
CA VAL A 43 -0.43 6.69 -4.85
C VAL A 43 -0.56 8.04 -5.57
N MET A 44 -0.85 9.09 -4.83
CA MET A 44 -0.92 10.46 -5.33
C MET A 44 -0.55 11.44 -4.23
N ASN A 45 0.24 12.46 -4.55
CA ASN A 45 0.37 13.67 -3.75
C ASN A 45 -0.38 14.79 -4.46
N GLU A 46 -1.35 15.42 -3.80
CA GLU A 46 -2.17 16.46 -4.40
C GLU A 46 -1.42 17.79 -4.55
N ASN A 47 -0.50 18.08 -3.64
CA ASN A 47 0.11 19.39 -3.48
C ASN A 47 1.47 19.49 -4.18
N THR A 48 2.34 18.53 -3.94
CA THR A 48 3.76 18.59 -4.31
C THR A 48 4.07 17.66 -5.48
N ARG A 49 4.92 18.16 -6.40
CA ARG A 49 5.53 17.37 -7.46
C ARG A 49 6.86 16.81 -6.98
N GLU A 50 7.30 15.73 -7.60
CA GLU A 50 8.57 15.06 -7.34
C GLU A 50 8.75 14.41 -5.95
N PRO A 51 7.69 14.04 -5.17
CA PRO A 51 7.92 13.21 -4.01
C PRO A 51 8.39 11.82 -4.46
N GLU A 52 9.28 11.26 -3.66
CA GLU A 52 9.74 9.87 -3.76
C GLU A 52 8.80 9.01 -2.92
N VAL A 53 8.40 7.86 -3.44
CA VAL A 53 7.52 6.94 -2.72
C VAL A 53 8.07 5.53 -2.81
N ASP A 54 8.29 4.92 -1.65
CA ASP A 54 8.58 3.49 -1.55
C ASP A 54 7.32 2.73 -1.18
N VAL A 55 7.10 1.61 -1.86
CA VAL A 55 6.00 0.70 -1.54
C VAL A 55 6.55 -0.66 -1.13
N GLY A 56 6.01 -1.19 -0.04
CA GLY A 56 6.52 -2.39 0.59
C GLY A 56 5.50 -3.08 1.49
N ILE A 57 6.01 -3.94 2.36
CA ILE A 57 5.27 -4.60 3.43
C ILE A 57 5.87 -4.29 4.78
N CYS A 58 5.03 -4.35 5.81
CA CYS A 58 5.42 -4.28 7.22
C CYS A 58 4.91 -5.51 7.97
N HIS A 59 5.76 -6.07 8.82
CA HIS A 59 5.37 -7.07 9.81
C HIS A 59 6.09 -6.78 11.13
N GLY A 60 5.32 -6.54 12.20
CA GLY A 60 5.89 -6.30 13.53
C GLY A 60 6.89 -5.13 13.61
N GLY A 61 6.71 -4.09 12.78
CA GLY A 61 7.62 -2.95 12.69
C GLY A 61 8.87 -3.17 11.82
N THR A 62 9.01 -4.33 11.19
CA THR A 62 10.05 -4.60 10.19
C THR A 62 9.50 -4.33 8.80
N TYR A 63 10.26 -3.61 7.97
CA TYR A 63 9.86 -3.18 6.63
C TYR A 63 10.65 -3.90 5.54
N PHE A 64 9.97 -4.25 4.46
CA PHE A 64 10.58 -4.75 3.22
C PHE A 64 9.99 -4.00 2.03
N TRP A 65 10.83 -3.26 1.31
CA TRP A 65 10.43 -2.42 0.19
C TRP A 65 10.58 -3.15 -1.13
N PHE A 66 9.56 -3.08 -1.98
CA PHE A 66 9.55 -3.75 -3.29
C PHE A 66 10.00 -2.82 -4.41
N ASP A 67 9.53 -1.57 -4.36
CA ASP A 67 9.66 -0.62 -5.46
C ASP A 67 9.70 0.81 -4.93
N THR A 68 10.37 1.67 -5.69
CA THR A 68 10.56 3.09 -5.40
C THR A 68 10.23 3.88 -6.66
N GLY A 69 9.36 4.88 -6.55
CA GLY A 69 8.91 5.69 -7.67
C GLY A 69 8.92 7.17 -7.34
N GLN A 70 9.00 8.00 -8.38
CA GLN A 70 8.94 9.45 -8.24
C GLN A 70 7.66 9.98 -8.89
N LEU A 71 6.86 10.74 -8.14
CA LEU A 71 5.62 11.31 -8.66
C LEU A 71 5.94 12.61 -9.39
N THR A 72 6.24 12.52 -10.68
CA THR A 72 6.66 13.67 -11.50
C THR A 72 5.61 14.77 -11.68
N THR A 73 4.34 14.49 -11.35
CA THR A 73 3.20 15.39 -11.53
C THR A 73 2.31 15.36 -10.30
N ARG A 74 1.99 16.55 -9.77
CA ARG A 74 1.02 16.70 -8.66
C ARG A 74 -0.39 16.28 -9.09
N GLY A 75 -1.17 15.71 -8.18
CA GLY A 75 -2.56 15.34 -8.40
C GLY A 75 -2.77 14.21 -9.43
N VAL A 76 -1.70 13.48 -9.80
CA VAL A 76 -1.76 12.33 -10.69
C VAL A 76 -1.53 11.06 -9.89
N TRP A 77 -2.30 10.02 -10.20
CA TRP A 77 -2.13 8.69 -9.61
C TRP A 77 -1.00 7.93 -10.29
N TYR A 78 -0.04 7.46 -9.49
CA TYR A 78 1.10 6.66 -9.93
C TYR A 78 0.90 5.20 -9.51
N PRO A 79 0.84 4.27 -10.48
CA PRO A 79 0.64 2.86 -10.21
C PRO A 79 1.96 2.13 -9.89
N PHE A 80 2.00 1.44 -8.76
CA PHE A 80 3.03 0.48 -8.36
C PHE A 80 2.49 -0.93 -8.51
N ARG A 81 3.07 -1.69 -9.44
CA ARG A 81 2.61 -3.04 -9.77
C ARG A 81 3.53 -4.08 -9.15
N PHE A 82 3.06 -4.68 -8.06
CA PHE A 82 3.69 -5.85 -7.47
C PHE A 82 2.60 -6.83 -7.06
N ASN A 83 2.84 -8.11 -7.37
CA ASN A 83 1.93 -9.20 -7.01
C ASN A 83 2.55 -9.97 -5.86
N VAL A 84 2.02 -9.79 -4.65
CA VAL A 84 2.53 -10.46 -3.46
C VAL A 84 1.42 -11.21 -2.74
N THR A 85 1.77 -12.40 -2.28
CA THR A 85 0.89 -13.26 -1.49
C THR A 85 1.44 -13.30 -0.07
N LEU A 86 0.65 -12.82 0.88
CA LEU A 86 1.07 -12.55 2.25
C LEU A 86 0.15 -13.28 3.23
N LEU A 87 0.68 -13.60 4.40
CA LEU A 87 -0.16 -13.98 5.53
C LEU A 87 -0.85 -12.71 6.09
N THR A 88 -1.96 -12.89 6.80
CA THR A 88 -2.79 -11.76 7.29
C THR A 88 -2.12 -10.85 8.32
N ASP A 89 -0.98 -11.26 8.89
CA ASP A 89 -0.21 -10.44 9.81
C ASP A 89 0.73 -9.42 9.11
N TYR A 90 0.75 -9.39 7.78
CA TYR A 90 1.46 -8.36 7.01
C TYR A 90 0.53 -7.19 6.64
N GLN A 91 1.09 -5.99 6.62
CA GLN A 91 0.44 -4.76 6.13
C GLN A 91 1.18 -4.25 4.90
N ILE A 92 0.51 -3.58 3.96
CA ILE A 92 1.21 -2.77 2.95
C ILE A 92 1.73 -1.51 3.65
N ALA A 93 2.98 -1.17 3.37
CA ALA A 93 3.64 0.03 3.83
C ALA A 93 3.95 0.95 2.65
N ILE A 94 3.70 2.24 2.82
CA ILE A 94 3.96 3.28 1.83
C ILE A 94 4.73 4.38 2.53
N ARG A 95 5.99 4.59 2.14
CA ARG A 95 6.83 5.65 2.68
C ARG A 95 6.87 6.81 1.71
N TRP A 96 6.55 8.00 2.21
CA TRP A 96 6.64 9.25 1.47
C TRP A 96 7.94 9.95 1.79
N GLY A 97 8.68 10.35 0.75
CA GLY A 97 9.86 11.17 0.87
C GLY A 97 9.86 12.35 -0.08
N ASN A 98 10.72 13.32 0.20
CA ASN A 98 10.77 14.60 -0.52
C ASN A 98 9.39 15.31 -0.61
N CYS A 99 8.60 15.25 0.46
CA CYS A 99 7.32 15.94 0.57
C CYS A 99 7.47 17.24 1.39
N SER A 100 6.41 18.05 1.39
CA SER A 100 6.28 19.18 2.31
C SER A 100 5.34 18.84 3.46
N ILE A 101 5.62 19.36 4.66
CA ILE A 101 4.65 19.32 5.77
C ILE A 101 3.37 20.02 5.30
N GLY A 102 2.22 19.36 5.47
CA GLY A 102 0.93 19.84 5.01
C GLY A 102 0.50 19.31 3.64
N ASP A 103 1.32 18.54 2.95
CA ASP A 103 0.89 17.84 1.72
C ASP A 103 -0.21 16.81 2.02
N HIS A 104 -1.23 16.77 1.18
CA HIS A 104 -2.28 15.77 1.17
C HIS A 104 -1.87 14.63 0.24
N VAL A 105 -1.74 13.45 0.84
CA VAL A 105 -1.31 12.25 0.14
C VAL A 105 -2.38 11.16 0.22
N TYR A 106 -2.46 10.43 -0.87
CA TYR A 106 -3.46 9.41 -1.09
C TYR A 106 -2.77 8.13 -1.55
N ALA A 107 -3.29 7.00 -1.09
CA ALA A 107 -2.94 5.70 -1.59
C ALA A 107 -4.17 4.80 -1.70
N THR A 108 -4.15 3.90 -2.68
CA THR A 108 -5.15 2.86 -2.83
C THR A 108 -4.43 1.53 -2.97
N VAL A 109 -4.82 0.56 -2.16
CA VAL A 109 -4.27 -0.80 -2.22
C VAL A 109 -5.37 -1.71 -2.73
N ASN A 110 -5.11 -2.38 -3.85
CA ASN A 110 -6.04 -3.31 -4.48
C ASN A 110 -5.54 -4.74 -4.31
N GLY A 111 -6.43 -5.61 -3.84
CA GLY A 111 -6.13 -7.01 -3.64
C GLY A 111 -7.38 -7.82 -3.32
N TYR A 112 -7.19 -9.04 -2.85
CA TYR A 112 -8.28 -9.90 -2.39
C TYR A 112 -7.77 -10.88 -1.33
N ILE A 113 -8.69 -11.35 -0.48
CA ILE A 113 -8.40 -12.39 0.50
C ILE A 113 -8.75 -13.73 -0.13
N ARG A 114 -7.86 -14.70 0.01
CA ARG A 114 -8.12 -16.11 -0.25
C ARG A 114 -8.42 -16.81 1.07
N GLU A 115 -9.47 -17.63 1.07
CA GLU A 115 -9.70 -18.59 2.15
C GLU A 115 -8.45 -19.48 2.33
N PRO A 116 -8.17 -19.94 3.57
CA PRO A 116 -7.09 -20.89 3.79
C PRO A 116 -7.23 -22.06 2.82
N TYR A 117 -6.09 -22.54 2.30
CA TYR A 117 -6.06 -23.82 1.60
C TYR A 117 -6.58 -24.89 2.56
N THR A 118 -7.87 -25.25 2.43
CA THR A 118 -8.31 -26.58 2.80
C THR A 118 -7.66 -27.49 1.77
N SER A 119 -6.64 -28.23 2.19
CA SER A 119 -6.06 -29.26 1.33
C SER A 119 -7.17 -30.21 0.84
N PRO A 120 -7.08 -30.74 -0.39
CA PRO A 120 -8.02 -31.76 -0.86
C PRO A 120 -8.07 -33.00 0.03
#